data_AF-A0A5C5YP84-F1
#
_entry.id   AF-A0A5C5YP84-F1
#
_cell.length_a   1.000
_cell.length_b   1.000
_cell.length_c   1.000
_cell.angle_alpha   90.00
_cell.angle_beta   90.00
_cell.angle_gamma   90.00
#
_symmetry.space_group_name_H-M   'P 1'
#
loop_
_entity.id
_entity.type
_entity.pdbx_description
1 polymer ?
#
loop_
_entity_poly.entity_id
_entity_poly.type
_entity_poly.pdbx_seq_one_letter_code
_entity_poly.pdbx_strand_id
1 'polypeptide(L)'
;MSTALERVVDWSVFFLSPACHGVDSSVTMVGSNGTNADATPLSLARVQWTLVIGLLFSLTAFLWACLSSIQDRAEHLMMAPRDTKMVLDINHANPREFALLPTVGPVLADRIVHNRNQHGEFRTVAELRRVSGIGPKTLVAIGDYCSVDSPIPSLAYLDR
;
A
#
# COMPACT_ATOMS: atom_id res chain seq x y z
N MET A 1 -28.43 -11.76 16.46
CA MET A 1 -28.27 -13.05 15.78
C MET A 1 -29.14 -13.06 14.54
N SER A 2 -28.47 -12.99 13.39
CA SER A 2 -28.89 -13.28 12.01
C SER A 2 -30.39 -13.21 11.65
N THR A 3 -30.80 -12.10 11.03
CA THR A 3 -32.02 -12.02 10.21
C THR A 3 -31.70 -12.46 8.78
N ALA A 4 -32.43 -13.48 8.34
CA ALA A 4 -32.43 -14.03 7.00
C ALA A 4 -32.86 -13.00 5.94
N LEU A 5 -32.09 -12.87 4.87
CA LEU A 5 -32.53 -12.36 3.56
C LEU A 5 -31.44 -12.67 2.50
N GLU A 6 -31.91 -13.06 1.32
CA GLU A 6 -31.19 -13.25 0.05
C GLU A 6 -30.59 -14.63 -0.27
N ARG A 7 -31.50 -15.53 -0.67
CA ARG A 7 -31.30 -16.54 -1.71
C ARG A 7 -31.64 -15.95 -3.08
N VAL A 8 -30.65 -15.57 -3.89
CA VAL A 8 -30.71 -15.49 -5.37
C VAL A 8 -29.24 -15.51 -5.80
N VAL A 9 -28.65 -16.49 -6.49
CA VAL A 9 -28.99 -17.01 -7.82
C VAL A 9 -28.39 -18.42 -7.93
N ASP A 10 -29.23 -19.46 -7.93
CA ASP A 10 -28.80 -20.83 -8.18
C ASP A 10 -28.74 -21.03 -9.71
N TRP A 11 -27.52 -21.11 -10.26
CA TRP A 11 -27.27 -21.21 -11.70
C TRP A 11 -27.57 -22.60 -12.31
N SER A 12 -28.19 -23.49 -11.54
CA SER A 12 -28.22 -24.94 -11.84
C SER A 12 -29.41 -25.42 -12.68
N VAL A 13 -30.26 -24.54 -13.23
CA VAL A 13 -31.56 -24.94 -13.84
C VAL A 13 -31.76 -24.55 -15.31
N PHE A 14 -30.74 -24.06 -16.02
CA PHE A 14 -30.91 -23.57 -17.41
C PHE A 14 -30.75 -24.64 -18.52
N PHE A 15 -30.76 -25.93 -18.19
CA PHE A 15 -30.80 -27.01 -19.19
C PHE A 15 -32.13 -27.75 -19.16
N LEU A 16 -33.20 -27.04 -19.56
CA LEU A 16 -34.44 -27.66 -20.01
C LEU A 16 -34.40 -27.83 -21.53
N SER A 17 -34.51 -29.09 -21.92
CA SER A 17 -34.78 -29.62 -23.27
C SER A 17 -35.94 -28.90 -23.99
N PRO A 18 -35.90 -28.78 -25.33
CA PRO A 18 -37.12 -28.78 -26.13
C PRO A 18 -37.12 -29.98 -27.08
N ALA A 19 -37.84 -31.02 -26.68
CA ALA A 19 -38.43 -31.97 -27.61
C ALA A 19 -39.79 -31.43 -28.08
N CYS A 20 -40.12 -31.75 -29.34
CA CYS A 20 -41.43 -31.70 -30.01
C CYS A 20 -41.82 -30.40 -30.75
N HIS A 21 -41.81 -30.45 -32.09
CA HIS A 21 -43.06 -30.56 -32.86
C HIS A 21 -42.75 -30.86 -34.34
N GLY A 22 -43.48 -31.84 -34.90
CA GLY A 22 -43.47 -32.12 -36.32
C GLY A 22 -44.34 -31.13 -37.10
N VAL A 23 -44.00 -30.98 -38.38
CA VAL A 23 -44.93 -30.61 -39.45
C VAL A 23 -44.50 -31.38 -40.69
N ASP A 24 -45.40 -32.25 -41.16
CA ASP A 24 -45.37 -32.82 -42.50
C ASP A 24 -45.76 -31.73 -43.50
N SER A 25 -45.03 -31.61 -44.59
CA SER A 25 -45.52 -31.02 -45.84
C SER A 25 -44.74 -31.60 -47.01
N SER A 26 -45.44 -32.42 -47.78
CA SER A 26 -45.05 -33.03 -49.04
C SER A 26 -44.63 -31.99 -50.09
N VAL A 27 -43.42 -32.08 -50.61
CA VAL A 27 -43.09 -31.75 -52.01
C VAL A 27 -41.97 -32.69 -52.46
N THR A 28 -42.31 -33.58 -53.38
CA THR A 28 -41.38 -34.28 -54.27
C THR A 28 -40.99 -33.32 -55.40
N MET A 29 -39.70 -33.02 -55.56
CA MET A 29 -39.12 -32.62 -56.85
C MET A 29 -37.82 -33.39 -57.07
N VAL A 30 -37.84 -34.18 -58.13
CA VAL A 30 -36.74 -34.94 -58.74
C VAL A 30 -35.70 -33.98 -59.31
N GLY A 31 -34.40 -34.30 -59.17
CA GLY A 31 -33.38 -33.65 -60.02
C GLY A 31 -31.92 -33.74 -59.60
N SER A 32 -31.24 -34.75 -60.15
CA SER A 32 -29.82 -34.82 -60.55
C SER A 32 -28.70 -34.92 -59.50
N ASN A 33 -27.98 -36.04 -59.60
CA ASN A 33 -26.65 -36.30 -59.07
C ASN A 33 -25.64 -35.25 -59.55
N GLY A 34 -24.93 -34.64 -58.60
CA GLY A 34 -23.68 -33.93 -58.80
C GLY A 34 -22.72 -34.31 -57.69
N THR A 35 -21.80 -35.21 -57.98
CA THR A 35 -20.59 -35.44 -57.20
C THR A 35 -19.86 -34.12 -57.02
N ASN A 36 -19.57 -33.69 -55.79
CA ASN A 36 -18.31 -33.05 -55.41
C ASN A 36 -18.24 -32.91 -53.88
N ALA A 37 -17.23 -33.59 -53.34
CA ALA A 37 -16.48 -33.25 -52.14
C ALA A 37 -16.81 -31.91 -51.47
N ASP A 38 -17.68 -31.93 -50.46
CA ASP A 38 -17.68 -30.90 -49.41
C ASP A 38 -17.33 -31.59 -48.09
N ALA A 39 -16.07 -31.40 -47.72
CA ALA A 39 -15.50 -31.85 -46.47
C ALA A 39 -16.37 -31.42 -45.28
N THR A 40 -16.54 -32.35 -44.35
CA THR A 40 -17.16 -32.17 -43.04
C THR A 40 -16.86 -30.79 -42.42
N PRO A 41 -17.86 -29.95 -42.07
CA PRO A 41 -17.63 -28.78 -41.24
C PRO A 41 -17.51 -29.23 -39.77
N LEU A 42 -16.39 -29.87 -39.43
CA LEU A 42 -16.04 -30.19 -38.05
C LEU A 42 -15.49 -28.92 -37.38
N SER A 43 -16.32 -28.36 -36.48
CA SER A 43 -15.91 -27.74 -35.20
C SER A 43 -15.08 -26.44 -35.17
N LEU A 44 -15.13 -25.56 -36.18
CA LEU A 44 -14.49 -24.24 -36.07
C LEU A 44 -14.99 -23.42 -34.85
N ALA A 45 -16.29 -23.54 -34.50
CA ALA A 45 -16.86 -22.84 -33.35
C ALA A 45 -16.37 -23.36 -31.98
N ARG A 46 -15.87 -24.60 -31.90
CA ARG A 46 -15.37 -25.19 -30.64
C ARG A 46 -13.85 -25.00 -30.48
N VAL A 47 -13.10 -25.04 -31.58
CA VAL A 47 -11.66 -24.82 -31.57
C VAL A 47 -11.32 -23.34 -31.30
N GLN A 48 -12.16 -22.42 -31.77
CA GLN A 48 -11.95 -20.98 -31.59
C GLN A 48 -11.94 -20.55 -30.11
N TRP A 49 -12.82 -21.09 -29.27
CA TRP A 49 -12.90 -20.72 -27.86
C TRP A 49 -11.76 -21.31 -27.02
N THR A 50 -11.22 -22.48 -27.38
CA THR A 50 -10.07 -23.07 -26.66
C THR A 50 -8.80 -22.24 -26.80
N LEU A 51 -8.57 -21.65 -27.98
CA LEU A 51 -7.46 -20.72 -28.21
C LEU A 51 -7.66 -19.40 -27.47
N VAL A 52 -8.89 -18.89 -27.42
CA VAL A 52 -9.23 -17.67 -26.66
C VAL A 52 -9.00 -17.89 -25.16
N ILE A 53 -9.45 -19.02 -24.61
CA ILE A 53 -9.27 -19.34 -23.19
C ILE A 53 -7.80 -19.54 -22.85
N GLY A 54 -7.04 -20.23 -23.71
CA GLY A 54 -5.59 -20.38 -23.54
C GLY A 54 -4.83 -19.04 -23.59
N LEU A 55 -5.21 -18.15 -24.51
CA LEU A 55 -4.65 -16.80 -24.60
C LEU A 55 -5.00 -15.98 -23.35
N LEU A 56 -6.24 -16.07 -22.87
CA LEU A 56 -6.69 -15.38 -21.66
C LEU A 56 -5.92 -15.87 -20.43
N PHE A 57 -5.72 -17.19 -20.29
CA PHE A 57 -4.99 -17.76 -19.16
C PHE A 57 -3.50 -17.37 -19.18
N SER A 58 -2.89 -17.38 -20.36
CA SER A 58 -1.51 -16.90 -20.55
C SER A 58 -1.40 -15.40 -20.29
N LEU A 59 -2.38 -14.60 -20.73
CA LEU A 59 -2.42 -13.17 -20.51
C LEU A 59 -2.65 -12.85 -19.03
N THR A 60 -3.50 -13.59 -18.32
CA THR A 60 -3.70 -13.40 -16.88
C THR A 60 -2.47 -13.80 -16.08
N ALA A 61 -1.80 -14.90 -16.44
CA ALA A 61 -0.55 -15.30 -15.79
C ALA A 61 0.58 -14.31 -16.09
N PHE A 62 0.65 -13.79 -17.31
CA PHE A 62 1.64 -12.81 -17.74
C PHE A 62 1.37 -11.42 -17.14
N LEU A 63 0.11 -11.00 -17.04
CA LEU A 63 -0.29 -9.78 -16.35
C LEU A 63 -0.07 -9.92 -14.84
N TRP A 64 -0.29 -11.09 -14.24
CA TRP A 64 0.01 -11.34 -12.83
C TRP A 64 1.54 -11.32 -12.58
N ALA A 65 2.35 -11.91 -13.47
CA ALA A 65 3.81 -11.87 -13.42
C ALA A 65 4.38 -10.46 -13.70
N CYS A 66 3.77 -9.71 -14.61
CA CYS A 66 4.16 -8.34 -14.94
C CYS A 66 3.76 -7.38 -13.83
N LEU A 67 2.55 -7.53 -13.28
CA LEU A 67 2.04 -6.73 -12.15
C LEU A 67 2.83 -7.01 -10.86
N SER A 68 3.20 -8.27 -10.60
CA SER A 68 4.13 -8.58 -9.50
C SER A 68 5.51 -7.94 -9.71
N SER A 69 6.03 -7.89 -10.95
CA SER A 69 7.29 -7.18 -11.22
C SER A 69 7.20 -5.65 -11.05
N ILE A 70 6.02 -5.06 -11.22
CA ILE A 70 5.77 -3.63 -10.98
C ILE A 70 5.67 -3.37 -9.46
N GLN A 71 5.20 -4.34 -8.67
CA GLN A 71 5.00 -4.23 -7.23
C GLN A 71 6.34 -4.06 -6.48
N ASP A 72 7.41 -4.73 -6.91
CA ASP A 72 8.74 -4.67 -6.28
C ASP A 72 9.38 -3.27 -6.28
N ARG A 73 8.92 -2.36 -7.15
CA ARG A 73 9.47 -0.98 -7.25
C ARG A 73 8.79 0.01 -6.32
N ALA A 74 7.60 -0.32 -5.80
CA ALA A 74 6.85 0.57 -4.92
C ALA A 74 7.38 0.55 -3.47
N GLU A 75 7.88 -0.59 -2.99
CA GLU A 75 8.38 -0.69 -1.61
C GLU A 75 9.64 0.13 -1.39
N HIS A 76 10.55 0.21 -2.38
CA HIS A 76 11.78 0.98 -2.24
C HIS A 76 11.60 2.51 -2.24
N LEU A 77 10.52 3.04 -2.82
CA LEU A 77 10.22 4.48 -2.81
C LEU A 77 9.24 4.88 -1.69
N MET A 78 8.52 3.91 -1.11
CA MET A 78 7.65 4.12 0.06
C MET A 78 8.38 3.82 1.38
N MET A 79 9.60 3.27 1.34
CA MET A 79 10.49 3.06 2.47
C MET A 79 11.82 3.83 2.27
N ALA A 80 11.77 5.08 1.82
CA ALA A 80 12.73 6.02 2.40
C ALA A 80 12.16 6.31 3.79
N PRO A 81 12.73 5.78 4.90
CA PRO A 81 12.54 6.49 6.14
C PRO A 81 13.01 7.90 5.80
N ARG A 82 12.09 8.86 5.82
CA ARG A 82 12.52 10.16 6.29
C ARG A 82 12.88 9.90 7.74
N ASP A 83 14.07 9.33 7.95
CA ASP A 83 14.89 9.57 9.10
C ASP A 83 15.39 11.02 8.98
N THR A 84 14.46 11.94 8.71
CA THR A 84 14.50 13.25 9.31
C THR A 84 14.22 13.01 10.78
N LYS A 85 15.18 12.34 11.43
CA LYS A 85 15.37 12.40 12.86
C LYS A 85 15.30 13.88 13.18
N MET A 86 14.28 14.28 13.92
CA MET A 86 14.07 15.68 14.19
C MET A 86 15.20 16.13 15.11
N VAL A 87 16.24 16.71 14.51
CA VAL A 87 17.40 17.21 15.23
C VAL A 87 17.02 18.56 15.82
N LEU A 88 16.86 18.57 17.13
CA LEU A 88 16.49 19.73 17.91
C LEU A 88 17.74 20.49 18.35
N ASP A 89 17.75 21.80 18.13
CA ASP A 89 18.82 22.67 18.64
C ASP A 89 18.64 22.93 20.14
N ILE A 90 19.61 22.54 20.96
CA ILE A 90 19.54 22.68 22.42
C ILE A 90 19.53 24.17 22.85
N ASN A 91 20.17 25.05 22.11
CA ASN A 91 20.29 26.46 22.46
C ASN A 91 19.08 27.28 22.05
N HIS A 92 18.36 26.87 21.01
CA HIS A 92 17.17 27.59 20.50
C HIS A 92 15.84 26.91 20.80
N ALA A 93 15.85 25.69 21.32
CA ALA A 93 14.62 24.96 21.59
C ALA A 93 13.77 25.54 22.72
N ASN A 94 12.46 25.35 22.56
CA ASN A 94 11.41 25.71 23.53
C ASN A 94 11.17 24.56 24.52
N PRO A 95 10.66 24.78 25.75
CA PRO A 95 10.36 23.69 26.68
C PRO A 95 9.38 22.66 26.09
N ARG A 96 8.45 23.11 25.24
CA ARG A 96 7.51 22.21 24.55
C ARG A 96 8.21 21.25 23.59
N GLU A 97 9.24 21.73 22.89
CA GLU A 97 10.00 20.91 21.94
C GLU A 97 10.87 19.89 22.67
N PHE A 98 11.51 20.30 23.77
CA PHE A 98 12.22 19.36 24.64
C PHE A 98 11.29 18.29 25.22
N ALA A 99 10.03 18.64 25.53
CA ALA A 99 9.05 17.68 26.03
C ALA A 99 8.57 16.66 24.98
N LEU A 100 8.90 16.85 23.69
CA LEU A 100 8.67 15.86 22.63
C LEU A 100 9.74 14.77 22.61
N LEU A 101 10.89 15.00 23.26
CA LEU A 101 11.98 14.04 23.27
C LEU A 101 11.66 12.84 24.15
N PRO A 102 12.11 11.63 23.77
CA PRO A 102 11.93 10.45 24.60
C PRO A 102 12.63 10.67 25.94
N THR A 103 11.95 10.33 27.06
CA THR A 103 12.47 10.44 28.44
C THR A 103 12.52 11.87 29.01
N VAL A 104 12.29 12.92 28.21
CA VAL A 104 12.28 14.31 28.70
C VAL A 104 10.84 14.78 28.85
N GLY A 105 10.40 14.93 30.10
CA GLY A 105 9.09 15.51 30.41
C GLY A 105 9.12 17.04 30.52
N PRO A 106 7.95 17.69 30.68
CA PRO A 106 7.83 19.15 30.78
C PRO A 106 8.67 19.74 31.93
N VAL A 107 8.74 19.05 33.07
CA VAL A 107 9.54 19.48 34.22
C VAL A 107 11.04 19.50 33.93
N LEU A 108 11.54 18.50 33.17
CA LEU A 108 12.94 18.46 32.77
C LEU A 108 13.23 19.51 31.70
N ALA A 109 12.32 19.69 30.75
CA ALA A 109 12.42 20.70 29.72
C ALA A 109 12.56 22.12 30.29
N ASP A 110 11.73 22.49 31.26
CA ASP A 110 11.82 23.78 31.95
C ASP A 110 13.17 23.96 32.67
N ARG A 111 13.70 22.88 33.28
CA ARG A 111 15.02 22.92 33.93
C ARG A 111 16.15 23.13 32.94
N ILE A 112 16.06 22.57 31.73
CA ILE A 112 17.07 22.77 30.67
C ILE A 112 17.09 24.26 30.28
N VAL A 113 15.93 24.85 30.04
CA VAL A 113 15.82 26.27 29.69
C VAL A 113 16.26 27.18 30.84
N HIS A 114 15.89 26.84 32.08
CA HIS A 114 16.37 27.56 33.25
C HIS A 114 17.90 27.47 33.40
N ASN A 115 18.49 26.30 33.14
CA ASN A 115 19.93 26.11 33.20
C ASN A 115 20.66 26.96 32.16
N ARG A 116 20.13 27.03 30.93
CA ARG A 116 20.62 27.92 29.85
C ARG A 116 20.60 29.39 30.27
N ASN A 117 19.51 29.83 30.91
CA ASN A 117 19.37 31.21 31.37
C ASN A 117 20.33 31.57 32.52
N GLN A 118 20.71 30.61 33.36
CA GLN A 118 21.57 30.82 34.53
C GLN A 118 23.06 30.65 34.22
N HIS A 119 23.43 29.67 33.39
CA HIS A 119 24.82 29.29 33.14
C HIS A 119 25.31 29.66 31.72
N GLY A 120 24.42 30.15 30.86
CA GLY A 120 24.70 30.45 29.46
C GLY A 120 24.40 29.28 28.52
N GLU A 121 24.74 29.46 27.25
CA GLU A 121 24.49 28.49 26.17
C GLU A 121 25.30 27.20 26.32
N PHE A 122 24.76 26.10 25.81
CA PHE A 122 25.43 24.81 25.77
C PHE A 122 26.37 24.76 24.56
N ARG A 123 27.63 24.38 24.80
CA ARG A 123 28.63 24.20 23.74
C ARG A 123 28.61 22.82 23.12
N THR A 124 28.18 21.83 23.89
CA THR A 124 28.10 20.43 23.43
C THR A 124 26.88 19.75 24.04
N VAL A 125 26.36 18.73 23.35
CA VAL A 125 25.25 17.90 23.85
C VAL A 125 25.59 17.26 25.21
N ALA A 126 26.87 16.98 25.48
CA ALA A 126 27.34 16.42 26.74
C ALA A 126 27.11 17.35 27.95
N GLU A 127 27.02 18.67 27.74
CA GLU A 127 26.81 19.65 28.81
C GLU A 127 25.39 19.61 29.40
N LEU A 128 24.44 18.95 28.72
CA LEU A 128 23.11 18.68 29.28
C LEU A 128 23.17 17.91 30.61
N ARG A 129 24.27 17.19 30.89
CA ARG A 129 24.50 16.53 32.19
C ARG A 129 24.58 17.49 33.37
N ARG A 130 24.81 18.79 33.14
CA ARG A 130 24.79 19.81 34.20
C ARG A 130 23.38 20.05 34.74
N VAL A 131 22.35 19.67 33.98
CA VAL A 131 20.94 19.82 34.39
C VAL A 131 20.55 18.69 35.34
N SER A 132 20.01 19.08 36.50
CA SER A 132 19.54 18.14 37.52
C SER A 132 18.39 17.26 36.99
N GLY A 133 18.66 15.96 36.87
CA GLY A 133 17.73 14.94 36.37
C GLY A 133 18.10 14.37 35.00
N ILE A 134 19.14 14.87 34.33
CA ILE A 134 19.68 14.26 33.12
C ILE A 134 20.81 13.28 33.48
N GLY A 135 20.46 11.99 33.52
CA GLY A 135 21.40 10.90 33.73
C GLY A 135 22.07 10.43 32.43
N PRO A 136 23.07 9.54 32.52
CA PRO A 136 23.74 8.97 31.34
C PRO A 136 22.76 8.21 30.42
N LYS A 137 21.75 7.54 31.00
CA LYS A 137 20.69 6.87 30.23
C LYS A 137 19.88 7.86 29.39
N THR A 138 19.45 8.95 30.01
CA THR A 138 18.70 10.02 29.33
C THR A 138 19.55 10.64 28.23
N LEU A 139 20.83 10.91 28.51
CA LEU A 139 21.73 11.52 27.53
C LEU A 139 21.94 10.63 26.30
N VAL A 140 22.07 9.31 26.47
CA VAL A 140 22.16 8.39 25.34
C VAL A 140 20.86 8.38 24.54
N ALA A 141 19.71 8.42 25.22
CA ALA A 141 18.41 8.41 24.55
C ALA A 141 18.14 9.69 23.73
N ILE A 142 18.60 10.85 24.21
CA ILE A 142 18.34 12.15 23.54
C ILE A 142 19.50 12.66 22.69
N GLY A 143 20.73 12.19 22.92
CA GLY A 143 21.92 12.74 22.27
C GLY A 143 21.87 12.63 20.75
N ASP A 144 21.15 11.62 20.29
CA ASP A 144 20.83 11.31 18.92
C ASP A 144 19.85 12.31 18.26
N TYR A 145 19.02 12.99 19.05
CA TYR A 145 17.99 13.94 18.62
C TYR A 145 18.38 15.40 18.90
N CYS A 146 19.54 15.65 19.51
CA CYS A 146 19.95 16.97 19.95
C CYS A 146 21.22 17.41 19.23
N SER A 147 21.26 18.67 18.79
CA SER A 147 22.41 19.31 18.15
C SER A 147 22.71 20.65 18.82
N VAL A 148 23.96 21.10 18.67
CA VAL A 148 24.38 22.46 18.96
C VAL A 148 24.59 23.13 17.60
N ASP A 149 23.88 24.22 17.32
CA ASP A 149 23.96 24.98 16.07
C ASP A 149 23.34 24.24 14.87
N SER A 150 22.03 23.96 14.95
CA SER A 150 21.29 23.40 13.81
C SER A 150 20.87 24.52 12.85
N PRO A 151 21.19 24.43 11.55
CA PRO A 151 20.72 25.39 10.55
C PRO A 151 19.20 25.30 10.28
N ILE A 152 18.52 24.30 10.85
CA ILE A 152 17.08 24.12 10.71
C ILE A 152 16.37 24.96 11.77
N PRO A 153 15.47 25.88 11.39
CA PRO A 153 14.72 26.71 12.34
C PRO A 153 13.86 25.82 13.25
N SER A 154 13.86 26.11 14.55
CA SER A 154 13.01 25.43 15.53
C SER A 154 11.52 25.57 15.17
N LEU A 155 10.69 24.64 15.65
CA LEU A 155 9.23 24.65 15.36
C LEU A 155 8.56 25.93 15.84
N ALA A 156 9.17 26.67 16.77
CA ALA A 156 8.82 28.04 17.13
C ALA A 156 8.73 29.02 15.93
N TYR A 157 9.37 28.73 14.79
CA TYR A 157 9.24 29.54 13.57
C TYR A 157 7.95 29.27 12.79
N LEU A 158 7.35 28.08 12.90
CA LEU A 158 6.15 27.70 12.16
C LEU A 158 4.83 28.06 12.87
N ASP A 159 4.90 28.47 14.13
CA ASP A 159 3.76 28.83 14.97
C ASP A 159 3.54 30.35 15.09
N ARG A 160 4.17 31.15 14.22
CA ARG A 160 4.05 32.62 14.18
C ARG A 160 3.38 33.09 12.89
#